data_AF-A0A1Q3WKV5-F1
#
_entry.id   AF-A0A1Q3WKV5-F1
#
_cell.length_a   1.000
_cell.length_b   1.000
_cell.length_c   1.000
_cell.angle_alpha   90.00
_cell.angle_beta   90.00
_cell.angle_gamma   90.00
#
_symmetry.space_group_name_H-M   'P 1'
#
loop_
_entity.id
_entity.type
_entity.pdbx_description
1 polymer ?
#
loop_
_entity_poly.entity_id
_entity_poly.type
_entity_poly.pdbx_seq_one_letter_code
_entity_poly.pdbx_strand_id
1 'polypeptide(L)' 'MNAINIQNQPDRYVISIDKKSVSQEFMLDLLERLQLEQLAQKIDFDESILALGEEINATWWQQNKHRFIKE' A
#
# COMPACT_ATOMS: atom_id res chain seq x y z
N MET A 1 -18.76 -11.84 26.47
CA MET A 1 -17.85 -12.53 25.53
C MET A 1 -17.37 -11.48 24.54
N ASN A 2 -16.07 -11.30 24.38
CA ASN A 2 -15.54 -10.24 23.53
C ASN A 2 -15.81 -10.58 22.06
N ALA A 3 -16.45 -9.67 21.33
CA ALA A 3 -16.85 -9.83 19.93
C ALA A 3 -15.65 -10.03 18.97
N ILE A 4 -14.46 -9.59 19.40
CA ILE A 4 -13.20 -9.71 18.70
C ILE A 4 -12.16 -10.23 19.69
N ASN A 5 -11.40 -11.24 19.29
CA ASN A 5 -10.27 -11.78 20.03
C ASN A 5 -9.04 -11.85 19.11
N ILE A 6 -7.88 -11.48 19.64
CA ILE A 6 -6.61 -11.52 18.92
C ILE A 6 -5.63 -12.36 19.72
N GLN A 7 -5.09 -13.40 19.08
CA GLN A 7 -4.03 -14.23 19.64
C GLN A 7 -2.73 -13.93 18.90
N ASN A 8 -1.69 -13.57 19.65
CA ASN A 8 -0.35 -13.39 19.13
C ASN A 8 0.40 -14.73 19.26
N GLN A 9 0.75 -15.34 18.13
CA GLN A 9 1.56 -16.54 18.05
C GLN A 9 2.93 -16.18 17.45
N PRO A 10 3.98 -17.00 17.68
CA PRO A 10 5.34 -16.66 17.26
C PRO A 10 5.51 -16.33 15.76
N ASP A 11 4.68 -16.93 14.90
CA ASP A 11 4.76 -16.80 13.43
C ASP A 11 3.53 -16.11 12.80
N ARG A 12 2.48 -15.82 13.58
CA ARG A 12 1.22 -15.31 13.05
C ARG A 12 0.34 -14.63 14.09
N TYR A 13 -0.51 -13.73 13.62
CA TYR A 13 -1.65 -13.25 14.39
C TYR A 13 -2.90 -14.04 14.01
N VAL A 14 -3.66 -14.52 15.00
CA VAL A 14 -4.96 -15.17 14.79
C VAL A 14 -6.05 -14.26 15.32
N ILE A 15 -6.85 -13.72 14.40
CA ILE A 15 -7.99 -12.86 14.72
C ILE A 15 -9.27 -13.69 14.63
N SER A 16 -10.04 -13.73 15.71
CA SER A 16 -11.34 -14.41 15.77
C SER A 16 -12.43 -13.37 16.02
N ILE A 17 -13.43 -13.36 15.15
CA ILE A 17 -14.54 -12.39 15.17
C ILE A 17 -15.86 -13.16 15.19
N ASP A 18 -16.77 -12.78 16.08
CA ASP A 18 -18.12 -13.34 16.08
C ASP A 18 -18.91 -12.83 14.86
N LYS A 19 -19.38 -13.76 14.02
CA LYS A 19 -20.20 -13.46 12.83
C LYS A 19 -21.48 -12.71 13.15
N LYS A 20 -21.99 -12.80 14.38
CA LYS A 20 -23.19 -12.05 14.80
C LYS A 20 -22.91 -10.59 15.13
N SER A 21 -21.63 -10.23 15.28
CA SER A 21 -21.20 -8.89 15.67
C SER A 21 -20.72 -8.02 14.51
N VAL A 22 -20.46 -8.62 13.34
CA VAL A 22 -19.87 -7.93 12.19
C VAL A 22 -20.51 -8.44 10.89
N SER A 23 -20.84 -7.52 9.97
CA SER A 23 -21.40 -7.90 8.66
C SER A 23 -20.34 -8.52 7.76
N GLN A 24 -20.80 -9.31 6.79
CA GLN A 24 -19.90 -9.90 5.80
C GLN A 24 -19.23 -8.84 4.92
N GLU A 25 -19.92 -7.76 4.54
CA GLU A 25 -19.32 -6.70 3.73
C GLU A 25 -18.16 -6.04 4.46
N PHE A 26 -18.32 -5.71 5.75
CA PHE A 26 -17.25 -5.13 6.55
C PHE A 26 -16.02 -6.06 6.62
N MET A 27 -16.24 -7.37 6.71
CA MET A 27 -15.13 -8.34 6.73
C MET A 27 -14.36 -8.38 5.41
N LEU A 28 -15.05 -8.22 4.28
CA LEU A 28 -14.41 -8.14 2.96
C LEU A 28 -13.59 -6.85 2.83
N ASP A 29 -14.17 -5.71 3.21
CA ASP A 29 -13.47 -4.42 3.21
C ASP A 29 -12.23 -4.42 4.12
N LEU A 30 -12.32 -5.09 5.27
CA LEU A 30 -11.19 -5.23 6.19
C LEU A 30 -10.06 -6.06 5.57
N LEU A 31 -10.39 -7.14 4.85
CA LEU A 31 -9.40 -7.97 4.18
C LEU A 31 -8.70 -7.19 3.05
N GLU A 32 -9.46 -6.45 2.25
CA GLU A 32 -8.90 -5.61 1.18
C GLU A 32 -7.96 -4.55 1.75
N ARG A 33 -8.35 -3.87 2.84
CA ARG A 33 -7.50 -2.90 3.53
C ARG A 33 -6.21 -3.53 4.04
N LEU A 34 -6.26 -4.70 4.67
CA LEU A 34 -5.05 -5.38 5.16
C LEU A 34 -4.10 -5.76 4.02
N GLN A 35 -4.63 -6.19 2.88
CA GLN A 35 -3.82 -6.47 1.69
C GLN A 35 -3.20 -5.20 1.12
N LEU A 36 -3.98 -4.12 1.03
CA LEU A 36 -3.51 -2.83 0.53
C LEU A 36 -2.43 -2.24 1.44
N GLU A 37 -2.58 -2.30 2.76
CA GLU A 37 -1.56 -1.88 3.73
C GLU A 37 -0.30 -2.73 3.63
N GLN A 38 -0.42 -4.05 3.42
CA GLN A 38 0.75 -4.90 3.19
C GLN A 38 1.49 -4.52 1.89
N LEU A 39 0.75 -4.20 0.83
CA LEU A 39 1.33 -3.73 -0.42
C LEU A 39 1.94 -2.35 -0.25
N ALA A 40 1.28 -1.43 0.44
CA ALA A 40 1.78 -0.10 0.75
C ALA A 40 3.05 -0.13 1.62
N GLN A 41 3.15 -1.05 2.58
CA GLN A 41 4.38 -1.28 3.35
C GLN A 41 5.51 -1.89 2.51
N LYS A 42 5.18 -2.70 1.49
CA LYS A 42 6.16 -3.17 0.49
C LYS A 42 6.54 -2.07 -0.51
N ILE A 43 5.64 -1.12 -0.72
CA ILE A 43 5.80 0.14 -1.47
C ILE A 43 6.15 1.25 -0.45
N ASP A 44 6.96 0.93 0.57
CA ASP A 44 7.84 1.97 1.07
C ASP A 44 8.69 2.32 -0.16
N PHE A 45 8.34 3.44 -0.81
CA PHE A 45 9.01 3.93 -2.01
C PHE A 45 10.46 4.10 -1.63
N ASP A 46 11.24 3.04 -1.85
CA ASP A 46 12.67 3.06 -1.65
C ASP A 46 13.21 4.28 -2.40
N GLU A 47 14.24 4.92 -1.86
CA GLU A 47 14.84 6.13 -2.44
C GLU A 47 15.17 5.90 -3.94
N SER A 48 15.37 4.63 -4.30
CA SER A 48 15.49 4.12 -5.68
C SER A 48 14.28 4.39 -6.60
N ILE A 49 13.03 4.33 -6.14
CA ILE A 49 11.85 4.65 -6.98
C ILE A 49 11.72 6.16 -7.16
N LEU A 50 12.05 6.95 -6.13
CA LEU A 50 12.10 8.41 -6.25
C LEU A 50 13.20 8.82 -7.25
N ALA A 51 14.39 8.23 -7.12
CA ALA A 51 15.50 8.43 -8.04
C ALA A 51 15.15 8.01 -9.48
N LEU A 52 14.42 6.91 -9.67
CA LEU A 52 13.93 6.48 -10.98
C LEU A 52 12.94 7.50 -11.56
N GLY A 53 12.03 8.03 -10.75
CA GLY A 53 11.09 9.07 -11.17
C GLY A 53 11.79 10.38 -11.57
N GLU A 54 12.82 10.78 -10.81
CA GLU A 54 13.66 11.93 -11.13
C GLU A 54 14.46 11.72 -12.42
N GLU A 55 15.03 10.52 -12.62
CA GLU A 55 15.77 10.16 -13.84
C GLU A 55 14.86 10.19 -15.08
N ILE A 56 13.65 9.65 -14.97
CA ILE A 56 12.65 9.67 -16.07
C ILE A 56 12.30 11.12 -16.43
N ASN A 57 12.04 11.98 -15.43
CA ASN A 57 11.71 13.38 -15.66
C ASN A 57 12.90 14.16 -16.23
N ALA A 58 14.11 13.96 -15.71
CA ALA A 58 15.32 14.61 -16.20
C ALA A 58 15.63 14.21 -17.65
N THR A 59 15.52 12.92 -17.97
CA THR A 59 15.72 12.39 -19.32
C THR A 59 14.68 12.94 -20.28
N TRP A 60 13.40 12.94 -19.89
CA TRP A 60 12.34 13.50 -20.71
C TRP A 60 12.54 14.98 -20.98
N TRP A 61 12.91 15.75 -19.95
CA TRP A 61 13.18 17.18 -20.08
C TRP A 61 14.38 17.45 -20.99
N GLN A 62 15.50 16.74 -20.84
CA GLN A 62 16.65 16.87 -21.74
C GLN A 62 16.26 16.66 -23.21
N GLN A 63 15.44 15.63 -23.47
CA GLN A 63 15.03 15.29 -24.82
C GLN A 63 13.99 16.27 -25.40
N ASN A 64 13.12 16.87 -24.57
CA ASN A 64 11.98 17.64 -25.07
C ASN A 64 12.07 19.16 -24.81
N LYS A 65 13.07 19.64 -24.04
CA LYS A 65 13.23 21.06 -23.69
C LYS A 65 13.28 21.99 -24.89
N HIS A 66 13.87 21.56 -26.01
CA HIS A 66 13.92 22.32 -27.28
C HIS A 66 12.53 22.64 -27.86
N ARG A 67 11.49 21.91 -27.45
CA ARG A 67 10.10 22.14 -27.86
C ARG A 67 9.40 23.22 -27.03
N PHE A 68 9.91 23.49 -25.83
CA PHE A 68 9.28 24.37 -24.84
C PHE A 68 10.07 25.63 -24.56
N ILE A 69 11.37 25.62 -24.83
CA ILE A 69 12.24 26.80 -24.79
C ILE A 69 12.76 27.02 -26.21
N LYS A 70 12.25 28.06 -26.87
CA LYS A 70 12.89 28.61 -28.08
C LYS A 70 14.10 29.42 -27.63
N GLU A 71 15.28 29.10 -28.14
CA GLU A 71 16.46 29.97 -28.02
C GLU A 71 16.20 31.34 -28.66
#